data_AF-A0A817SR09-F1
#
_entry.id   AF-A0A817SR09-F1
#
_cell.length_a   1.000
_cell.length_b   1.000
_cell.length_c   1.000
_cell.angle_alpha   90.00
_cell.angle_beta   90.00
_cell.angle_gamma   90.00
#
_symmetry.space_group_name_H-M   'P 1'
#
loop_
_entity.id
_entity.type
_entity.pdbx_description
1 polymer ?
#
loop_
_entity_poly.entity_id
_entity_poly.type
_entity_poly.pdbx_seq_one_letter_code
_entity_poly.pdbx_strand_id
1 'polypeptide(L)'
;MLTNMLGNVHNCTFTVNGRKITSVDGLSKALPDNAKIEVIPNLSRAAFTSLGPRGLSLEIKSQINPKRPTIKVETVHISCSSDSYDESEDMGGLIIYSFDNKQMFELNGHRCRTGYILIKATKNIVQVKSNQGIVHGNLFKWFFGIEPDERFVGAGFSLHEKKFKFNSGVFNARNDDYHDDNKSMSEGEIYLIKYALKELFINDKWKTNPTLSVLNLDRSRYDPGDCLPIQNHPKSTVNSDTR
;
A
#
# COMPACT_ATOMS: atom_id res chain seq x y z
N MET A 1 12.94 5.75 14.74
CA MET A 1 13.86 6.81 14.29
C MET A 1 13.35 8.20 14.68
N LEU A 2 12.08 8.55 14.42
CA LEU A 2 11.49 9.83 14.86
C LEU A 2 11.51 10.05 16.37
N THR A 3 11.31 9.04 17.22
CA THR A 3 11.40 9.18 18.68
C THR A 3 12.81 9.54 19.15
N ASN A 4 13.85 9.11 18.44
CA ASN A 4 15.25 9.48 18.73
C ASN A 4 15.61 10.84 18.13
N MET A 5 14.99 11.25 17.01
CA MET A 5 15.13 12.60 16.46
C MET A 5 14.36 13.65 17.27
N LEU A 6 13.20 13.30 17.81
CA LEU A 6 12.36 14.17 18.65
C LEU A 6 12.79 14.14 20.13
N GLY A 7 13.47 13.07 20.56
CA GLY A 7 13.91 12.86 21.95
C GLY A 7 14.89 13.91 22.48
N ASN A 8 15.53 14.68 21.59
CA ASN A 8 16.41 15.80 21.94
C ASN A 8 15.80 17.18 21.64
N VAL A 9 14.56 17.26 21.14
CA VAL A 9 13.92 18.52 20.76
C VAL A 9 12.91 18.93 21.83
N HIS A 10 13.43 19.21 23.02
CA HIS A 10 12.65 19.94 24.02
C HIS A 10 12.44 21.37 23.51
N ASN A 11 11.21 21.89 23.66
CA ASN A 11 10.84 23.27 23.29
C ASN A 11 10.78 23.56 21.78
N CYS A 12 10.20 22.69 20.96
CA CYS A 12 9.78 23.08 19.60
C CYS A 12 8.30 22.77 19.36
N THR A 13 7.69 23.56 18.48
CA THR A 13 6.39 23.30 17.88
C THR A 13 6.63 22.84 16.45
N PHE A 14 6.10 21.66 16.12
CA PHE A 14 6.09 21.15 14.75
C PHE A 14 4.78 21.53 14.09
N THR A 15 4.84 22.06 12.87
CA THR A 15 3.67 22.21 12.01
C THR A 15 3.88 21.44 10.71
N VAL A 16 2.82 20.77 10.25
CA VAL A 16 2.79 20.13 8.94
C VAL A 16 1.66 20.73 8.14
N ASN A 17 1.96 21.31 6.97
CA ASN A 17 0.99 22.06 6.16
C ASN A 17 0.21 23.11 7.00
N GLY A 18 0.91 23.79 7.91
CA GLY A 18 0.33 24.80 8.81
C GLY A 18 -0.46 24.26 10.01
N ARG A 19 -0.64 22.94 10.13
CA ARG A 19 -1.31 22.32 11.29
C ARG A 19 -0.31 21.92 12.35
N LYS A 20 -0.53 22.35 13.59
CA LYS A 20 0.31 21.99 14.74
C LYS A 20 0.19 20.50 15.05
N ILE A 21 1.34 19.83 15.18
CA ILE A 21 1.44 18.43 15.56
C ILE A 21 1.92 18.35 17.01
N THR A 22 1.15 17.64 17.85
CA THR A 22 1.37 17.56 19.29
C THR A 22 1.83 16.18 19.76
N SER A 23 1.88 15.19 18.87
CA SER A 23 2.32 13.83 19.17
C SER A 23 3.05 13.19 17.99
N VAL A 24 3.89 12.19 18.27
CA VAL A 24 4.59 11.39 17.26
C VAL A 24 3.60 10.68 16.33
N ASP A 25 2.51 10.14 16.89
CA ASP A 25 1.43 9.51 16.13
C ASP A 25 0.65 10.51 15.26
N GLY A 26 0.55 11.77 15.71
CA GLY A 26 0.00 12.86 14.91
C GLY A 26 0.90 13.22 13.73
N LEU A 27 2.21 13.07 13.89
CA LEU A 27 3.20 13.37 12.85
C LEU A 27 3.20 12.28 11.77
N SER A 28 3.22 11.00 12.15
CA SER A 28 3.18 9.90 11.18
C SER A 28 1.91 9.90 10.31
N LYS A 29 0.77 10.33 10.87
CA LYS A 29 -0.50 10.46 10.15
C LYS A 29 -0.58 11.72 9.28
N ALA A 30 0.20 12.76 9.59
CA ALA A 30 0.09 14.08 8.96
C ALA A 30 1.13 14.35 7.89
N LEU A 31 2.01 13.39 7.55
CA LEU A 31 3.07 13.52 6.54
C LEU A 31 2.65 12.88 5.20
N PRO A 32 1.83 13.56 4.37
CA PRO A 32 1.65 13.15 2.98
C PRO A 32 2.94 13.42 2.16
N ASP A 33 3.00 12.87 0.96
CA ASP A 33 4.05 13.20 -0.01
C ASP A 33 4.15 14.72 -0.21
N ASN A 34 5.37 15.25 -0.21
CA ASN A 34 5.69 16.69 -0.30
C ASN A 34 5.22 17.55 0.90
N ALA A 35 4.96 16.95 2.05
CA ALA A 35 4.65 17.68 3.27
C ALA A 35 5.76 18.69 3.61
N LYS A 36 5.36 19.95 3.80
CA LYS A 36 6.24 20.98 4.37
C LYS A 36 6.18 20.89 5.88
N ILE A 37 7.32 20.60 6.50
CA ILE A 37 7.47 20.64 7.94
C ILE A 37 8.16 21.96 8.30
N GLU A 38 7.50 22.74 9.16
CA GLU A 38 8.15 23.88 9.80
C GLU A 38 8.44 23.52 11.26
N VAL A 39 9.68 23.77 11.68
CA VAL A 39 10.09 23.60 13.07
C VAL A 39 10.24 24.97 13.69
N ILE A 40 9.36 25.28 14.64
CA ILE A 40 9.36 26.57 15.35
C ILE A 40 9.92 26.33 16.76
N PRO A 41 11.10 26.87 17.09
CA PRO A 41 11.61 26.79 18.46
C PRO A 41 10.73 27.64 19.41
N ASN A 42 10.27 27.03 20.51
CA ASN A 42 9.60 27.69 21.61
C ASN A 42 10.67 28.27 22.56
N LEU A 43 11.37 29.31 22.13
CA LEU A 43 12.34 30.00 22.97
C LEU A 43 11.62 30.99 23.91
N SER A 44 11.98 30.98 25.20
CA SER A 44 11.73 32.13 26.07
C SER A 44 12.60 33.29 25.59
N ARG A 45 12.07 34.52 25.70
CA ARG A 45 12.52 35.79 25.09
C ARG A 45 14.01 36.19 25.19
N ALA A 46 14.90 35.41 25.79
CA ALA A 46 16.22 35.88 26.23
C ALA A 46 17.45 35.36 25.46
N ALA A 47 17.32 34.52 24.43
CA ALA A 47 18.50 34.00 23.72
C ALA A 47 18.38 34.18 22.20
N PHE A 48 18.77 35.35 21.71
CA PHE A 48 19.02 35.57 20.27
C PHE A 48 20.39 36.22 20.09
N THR A 49 21.39 35.43 19.73
CA THR A 49 22.44 35.88 18.83
C THR A 49 22.71 34.76 17.82
N SER A 50 22.33 35.02 16.57
CA SER A 50 22.79 34.31 15.35
C SER A 50 22.16 32.98 14.91
N LEU A 51 20.83 32.86 14.86
CA LEU A 51 20.21 32.04 13.81
C LEU A 51 19.33 32.96 12.95
N GLY A 52 19.54 32.93 11.63
CA GLY A 52 19.00 33.89 10.65
C GLY A 52 17.46 33.98 10.60
N PRO A 53 16.92 34.77 9.65
CA PRO A 53 15.49 35.09 9.63
C PRO A 53 14.66 33.85 9.27
N ARG A 54 13.89 33.36 10.25
CA ARG A 54 12.78 32.41 10.16
C ARG A 54 13.20 30.92 10.12
N GLY A 55 12.37 30.09 10.75
CA GLY A 55 12.70 28.74 11.22
C GLY A 55 13.23 27.77 10.16
N LEU A 56 13.85 26.69 10.63
CA LEU A 56 14.27 25.59 9.77
C LEU A 56 13.03 25.00 9.08
N SER A 57 12.98 25.11 7.76
CA SER A 57 12.02 24.37 6.93
C SER A 57 12.70 23.11 6.44
N LEU A 58 12.14 21.96 6.78
CA LEU A 58 12.58 20.68 6.28
C LEU A 58 11.55 20.22 5.25
N GLU A 59 11.96 20.16 3.99
CA GLU A 59 11.16 19.58 2.92
C GLU A 59 11.44 18.09 2.85
N ILE A 60 10.49 17.27 3.29
CA ILE A 60 10.58 15.82 3.06
C ILE A 60 10.21 15.59 1.60
N LYS A 61 11.23 15.39 0.76
CA LYS A 61 11.03 14.88 -0.59
C LYS A 61 10.89 13.37 -0.50
N SER A 62 9.66 12.89 -0.70
CA SER A 62 9.45 11.51 -1.12
C SER A 62 10.40 11.25 -2.29
N GLN A 63 11.16 10.15 -2.27
CA GLN A 63 11.99 9.76 -3.41
C GLN A 63 11.06 9.24 -4.52
N ILE A 64 10.20 10.11 -5.04
CA ILE A 64 9.40 9.83 -6.22
C ILE A 64 10.41 9.62 -7.32
N ASN A 65 10.59 8.37 -7.74
CA ASN A 65 11.33 8.07 -8.94
C ASN A 65 10.50 8.59 -10.12
N PRO A 66 10.86 9.73 -10.74
CA PRO A 66 10.03 10.34 -11.79
C PRO A 66 9.94 9.45 -13.04
N LYS A 67 10.76 8.39 -13.12
CA LYS A 67 10.74 7.40 -14.19
C LYS A 67 9.63 6.36 -14.04
N ARG A 68 9.00 6.23 -12.86
CA ARG A 68 7.93 5.27 -12.63
C ARG A 68 6.57 5.95 -12.54
N PRO A 69 5.57 5.50 -13.32
CA PRO A 69 4.26 6.14 -13.34
C PRO A 69 3.50 5.86 -12.05
N THR A 70 2.74 6.86 -11.60
CA THR A 70 1.67 6.69 -10.62
C THR A 70 0.67 5.63 -11.11
N ILE A 71 0.37 4.65 -10.28
CA ILE A 71 -0.70 3.69 -10.54
C ILE A 71 -1.99 4.23 -9.93
N LYS A 72 -3.03 4.38 -10.76
CA LYS A 72 -4.35 4.85 -10.33
C LYS A 72 -5.33 3.70 -10.39
N VAL A 73 -5.91 3.34 -9.24
CA VAL A 73 -6.97 2.33 -9.19
C VAL A 73 -8.33 3.01 -9.28
N GLU A 74 -8.93 3.01 -10.48
CA GLU A 74 -10.27 3.60 -10.72
C GLU A 74 -11.40 2.59 -10.52
N THR A 75 -11.11 1.31 -10.75
CA THR A 75 -12.05 0.21 -10.57
C THR A 75 -11.36 -0.98 -9.94
N VAL A 76 -12.13 -1.82 -9.25
CA VAL A 76 -11.72 -3.15 -8.82
C VAL A 76 -12.54 -4.18 -9.57
N HIS A 77 -11.91 -5.30 -9.94
CA HIS A 77 -12.53 -6.34 -10.75
C HIS A 77 -12.21 -7.72 -10.20
N ILE A 78 -13.20 -8.52 -9.83
CA ILE A 78 -12.97 -9.91 -9.41
C ILE A 78 -12.93 -10.82 -10.64
N SER A 79 -11.81 -11.54 -10.78
CA SER A 79 -11.55 -12.49 -11.85
C SER A 79 -12.65 -13.53 -11.97
N CYS A 80 -13.10 -13.81 -13.20
CA CYS A 80 -13.97 -14.95 -13.50
C CYS A 80 -13.33 -16.30 -13.14
N SER A 81 -11.99 -16.34 -13.04
CA SER A 81 -11.25 -17.51 -12.61
C SER A 81 -11.18 -17.65 -11.09
N SER A 82 -11.82 -16.79 -10.30
CA SER A 82 -11.86 -16.96 -8.83
C SER A 82 -12.76 -18.13 -8.42
N ASP A 83 -12.53 -18.68 -7.22
CA ASP A 83 -13.49 -19.60 -6.59
C ASP A 83 -14.58 -18.81 -5.88
N SER A 84 -15.74 -19.43 -5.62
CA SER A 84 -16.76 -18.84 -4.74
C SER A 84 -16.26 -18.67 -3.33
N TYR A 85 -16.79 -17.66 -2.63
CA TYR A 85 -16.52 -17.47 -1.22
C TYR A 85 -16.98 -18.68 -0.41
N ASP A 86 -16.08 -19.22 0.39
CA ASP A 86 -16.36 -20.25 1.38
C ASP A 86 -15.62 -19.88 2.66
N GLU A 87 -16.37 -19.54 3.70
CA GLU A 87 -15.77 -19.14 4.98
C GLU A 87 -15.05 -20.29 5.71
N SER A 88 -15.39 -21.53 5.37
CA SER A 88 -14.80 -22.72 6.01
C SER A 88 -13.46 -23.11 5.40
N GLU A 89 -13.09 -22.50 4.27
CA GLU A 89 -11.90 -22.82 3.50
C GLU A 89 -10.83 -21.73 3.62
N ASP A 90 -9.57 -22.18 3.65
CA ASP A 90 -8.45 -21.26 3.49
C ASP A 90 -8.34 -20.83 2.03
N MET A 91 -8.31 -19.52 1.78
CA MET A 91 -8.24 -18.95 0.43
C MET A 91 -7.06 -17.98 0.29
N GLY A 92 -6.38 -18.05 -0.85
CA GLY A 92 -5.38 -17.06 -1.26
C GLY A 92 -6.01 -16.01 -2.18
N GLY A 93 -5.61 -14.77 -2.01
CA GLY A 93 -6.05 -13.61 -2.76
C GLY A 93 -4.88 -12.79 -3.29
N LEU A 94 -5.04 -12.23 -4.48
CA LEU A 94 -4.05 -11.37 -5.14
C LEU A 94 -4.80 -10.20 -5.76
N ILE A 95 -4.35 -8.98 -5.51
CA ILE A 95 -4.72 -7.80 -6.30
C ILE A 95 -3.55 -7.40 -7.19
N ILE A 96 -3.86 -7.07 -8.44
CA ILE A 96 -2.91 -6.77 -9.50
C ILE A 96 -2.94 -5.27 -9.81
N TYR A 97 -1.78 -4.64 -9.85
CA TYR A 97 -1.63 -3.23 -10.14
C TYR A 97 -0.98 -3.00 -11.51
N SER A 98 0.12 -3.70 -11.80
CA SER A 98 0.75 -3.64 -13.12
C SER A 98 1.64 -4.87 -13.39
N PHE A 99 1.99 -5.05 -14.66
CA PHE A 99 3.04 -5.98 -15.09
C PHE A 99 3.85 -5.31 -16.19
N ASP A 100 5.19 -5.38 -16.14
CA ASP A 100 6.08 -4.68 -17.08
C ASP A 100 5.76 -3.18 -17.21
N ASN A 101 5.45 -2.55 -16.08
CA ASN A 101 5.01 -1.14 -15.98
C ASN A 101 3.73 -0.83 -16.78
N LYS A 102 2.95 -1.84 -17.18
CA LYS A 102 1.66 -1.69 -17.87
C LYS A 102 0.50 -1.91 -16.91
N GLN A 103 -0.40 -0.94 -16.84
CA GLN A 103 -1.64 -1.00 -16.07
C GLN A 103 -2.75 -1.81 -16.76
N MET A 104 -2.55 -2.17 -18.03
CA MET A 104 -3.38 -3.08 -18.80
C MET A 104 -2.47 -3.98 -19.63
N PHE A 105 -2.59 -5.29 -19.45
CA PHE A 105 -1.68 -6.26 -20.07
C PHE A 105 -2.37 -7.60 -20.30
N GLU A 106 -1.78 -8.40 -21.18
CA GLU A 106 -2.11 -9.80 -21.37
C GLU A 106 -0.90 -10.64 -21.04
N LEU A 107 -1.06 -11.65 -20.19
CA LEU A 107 0.01 -12.57 -19.81
C LEU A 107 -0.53 -14.00 -19.83
N ASN A 108 0.06 -14.84 -20.68
CA ASN A 108 -0.34 -16.24 -20.88
C ASN A 108 -1.85 -16.44 -21.07
N GLY A 109 -2.47 -15.58 -21.89
CA GLY A 109 -3.89 -15.62 -22.21
C GLY A 109 -4.81 -14.93 -21.20
N HIS A 110 -4.27 -14.39 -20.11
CA HIS A 110 -5.03 -13.66 -19.10
C HIS A 110 -4.91 -12.16 -19.33
N ARG A 111 -6.04 -11.52 -19.62
CA ARG A 111 -6.13 -10.05 -19.71
C ARG A 111 -6.39 -9.48 -18.34
N CYS A 112 -5.43 -8.71 -17.84
CA CYS A 112 -5.50 -8.07 -16.54
C CYS A 112 -5.44 -6.55 -16.69
N ARG A 113 -5.99 -5.87 -15.68
CA ARG A 113 -5.89 -4.43 -15.52
C ARG A 113 -5.62 -4.09 -14.06
N THR A 114 -5.21 -2.86 -13.79
CA THR A 114 -5.10 -2.34 -12.44
C THR A 114 -6.39 -2.54 -11.65
N GLY A 115 -6.26 -3.04 -10.41
CA GLY A 115 -7.40 -3.38 -9.54
C GLY A 115 -8.02 -4.76 -9.80
N TYR A 116 -7.39 -5.60 -10.64
CA TYR A 116 -7.85 -6.97 -10.88
C TYR A 116 -7.54 -7.87 -9.67
N ILE A 117 -8.55 -8.51 -9.12
CA ILE A 117 -8.50 -9.35 -7.93
C ILE A 117 -8.74 -10.80 -8.33
N LEU A 118 -7.86 -11.69 -7.91
CA LEU A 118 -7.99 -13.14 -8.07
C LEU A 118 -8.06 -13.79 -6.70
N ILE A 119 -9.02 -14.68 -6.47
CA ILE A 119 -9.19 -15.40 -5.20
C ILE A 119 -9.39 -16.88 -5.46
N LYS A 120 -8.62 -17.75 -4.81
CA LYS A 120 -8.72 -19.20 -4.94
C LYS A 120 -8.65 -19.91 -3.61
N ALA A 121 -9.41 -20.99 -3.45
CA ALA A 121 -9.23 -21.90 -2.35
C ALA A 121 -7.83 -22.52 -2.43
N THR A 122 -7.10 -22.52 -1.32
CA THR A 122 -5.71 -22.99 -1.26
C THR A 122 -5.57 -24.46 -1.66
N LYS A 123 -6.57 -25.29 -1.33
CA LYS A 123 -6.65 -26.69 -1.76
C LYS A 123 -6.67 -26.87 -3.29
N ASN A 124 -7.19 -25.89 -4.04
CA ASN A 124 -7.28 -25.96 -5.51
C ASN A 124 -5.96 -25.60 -6.21
N ILE A 125 -4.98 -25.07 -5.46
CA ILE A 125 -3.67 -24.65 -5.97
C ILE A 125 -2.50 -25.37 -5.26
N VAL A 126 -2.79 -26.32 -4.36
CA VAL A 126 -1.77 -27.02 -3.54
C VAL A 126 -0.77 -27.83 -4.37
N GLN A 127 -1.20 -28.30 -5.53
CA GLN A 127 -0.41 -29.05 -6.49
C GLN A 127 0.60 -28.17 -7.25
N VAL A 128 0.33 -26.86 -7.35
CA VAL A 128 1.29 -25.92 -7.93
C VAL A 128 2.38 -25.67 -6.90
N LYS A 129 3.65 -25.73 -7.32
CA LYS A 129 4.81 -25.45 -6.47
C LYS A 129 5.56 -24.26 -7.04
N SER A 130 5.38 -23.11 -6.43
CA SER A 130 6.20 -21.92 -6.67
C SER A 130 7.49 -21.99 -5.87
N ASN A 131 8.56 -21.41 -6.40
CA ASN A 131 9.79 -21.20 -5.66
C ASN A 131 9.72 -19.97 -4.71
N GLN A 132 8.61 -19.23 -4.70
CA GLN A 132 8.43 -18.00 -3.93
C GLN A 132 7.15 -18.03 -3.10
N GLY A 133 7.26 -18.47 -1.84
CA GLY A 133 6.14 -18.48 -0.90
C GLY A 133 5.08 -19.53 -1.21
N ILE A 134 4.37 -19.97 -0.16
CA ILE A 134 3.52 -21.16 -0.23
C ILE A 134 2.14 -20.85 -0.84
N VAL A 135 1.49 -19.75 -0.45
CA VAL A 135 0.12 -19.46 -0.92
C VAL A 135 0.15 -18.53 -2.12
N HIS A 136 0.75 -17.35 -1.97
CA HIS A 136 0.69 -16.30 -2.99
C HIS A 136 1.54 -16.60 -4.23
N GLY A 137 2.72 -17.22 -4.08
CA GLY A 137 3.49 -17.69 -5.22
C GLY A 137 2.77 -18.80 -5.99
N ASN A 138 2.20 -19.78 -5.27
CA ASN A 138 1.39 -20.83 -5.90
C ASN A 138 0.19 -20.25 -6.65
N LEU A 139 -0.51 -19.27 -6.08
CA LEU A 139 -1.64 -18.60 -6.73
C LEU A 139 -1.21 -17.88 -8.00
N PHE A 140 -0.11 -17.11 -7.94
CA PHE A 140 0.42 -16.39 -9.09
C PHE A 140 0.87 -17.34 -10.20
N LYS A 141 1.64 -18.38 -9.85
CA LYS A 141 2.12 -19.39 -10.79
C LYS A 141 0.99 -20.24 -11.36
N TRP A 142 -0.04 -20.54 -10.57
CA TRP A 142 -1.23 -21.22 -11.05
C TRP A 142 -1.95 -20.39 -12.12
N PHE A 143 -2.10 -19.09 -11.90
CA PHE A 143 -2.85 -18.21 -12.81
C PHE A 143 -2.04 -17.81 -14.04
N PHE A 144 -0.77 -17.44 -13.86
CA PHE A 144 0.06 -16.94 -14.96
C PHE A 144 1.03 -17.98 -15.52
N GLY A 145 1.16 -19.16 -14.94
CA GLY A 145 2.10 -20.20 -15.41
C GLY A 145 3.59 -19.87 -15.25
N ILE A 146 3.94 -18.74 -14.63
CA ILE A 146 5.32 -18.29 -14.40
C ILE A 146 5.54 -17.93 -12.93
N GLU A 147 6.79 -17.85 -12.50
CA GLU A 147 7.12 -17.35 -11.15
C GLU A 147 6.91 -15.84 -11.06
N PRO A 148 6.53 -15.32 -9.88
CA PRO A 148 6.48 -13.88 -9.68
C PRO A 148 7.90 -13.28 -9.75
N ASP A 149 8.07 -12.13 -10.38
CA ASP A 149 9.35 -11.42 -10.45
C ASP A 149 9.13 -9.90 -10.38
N GLU A 150 10.20 -9.11 -10.48
CA GLU A 150 10.18 -7.64 -10.36
C GLU A 150 9.28 -6.91 -11.35
N ARG A 151 8.82 -7.56 -12.43
CA ARG A 151 7.92 -6.96 -13.41
C ARG A 151 6.51 -6.79 -12.87
N PHE A 152 6.13 -7.64 -11.92
CA PHE A 152 4.81 -7.62 -11.30
C PHE A 152 4.72 -6.60 -10.17
N VAL A 153 3.64 -5.84 -10.13
CA VAL A 153 3.28 -4.97 -9.00
C VAL A 153 1.87 -5.36 -8.57
N GLY A 154 1.71 -5.70 -7.30
CA GLY A 154 0.47 -6.22 -6.74
C GLY A 154 0.63 -6.55 -5.26
N ALA A 155 -0.47 -6.89 -4.60
CA ALA A 155 -0.48 -7.21 -3.18
C ALA A 155 -1.24 -8.52 -2.89
N GLY A 156 -0.76 -9.30 -1.92
CA GLY A 156 -1.33 -10.59 -1.54
C GLY A 156 -2.07 -10.53 -0.21
N PHE A 157 -3.26 -11.16 -0.15
CA PHE A 157 -4.08 -11.31 1.05
C PHE A 157 -4.63 -12.74 1.14
N SER A 158 -5.09 -13.17 2.29
CA SER A 158 -5.66 -14.52 2.46
C SER A 158 -6.89 -14.51 3.36
N LEU A 159 -7.82 -15.43 3.15
CA LEU A 159 -8.78 -15.86 4.15
C LEU A 159 -8.18 -17.06 4.87
N HIS A 160 -8.00 -16.97 6.19
CA HIS A 160 -7.51 -18.08 6.99
C HIS A 160 -8.24 -18.10 8.32
N GLU A 161 -8.77 -19.26 8.71
CA GLU A 161 -9.57 -19.41 9.93
C GLU A 161 -10.69 -18.35 10.02
N LYS A 162 -11.45 -18.17 8.93
CA LYS A 162 -12.56 -17.18 8.81
C LYS A 162 -12.13 -15.71 8.93
N LYS A 163 -10.83 -15.39 8.89
CA LYS A 163 -10.32 -14.02 9.01
C LYS A 163 -9.49 -13.64 7.79
N PHE A 164 -9.80 -12.49 7.22
CA PHE A 164 -8.95 -11.89 6.18
C PHE A 164 -7.66 -11.35 6.80
N LYS A 165 -6.52 -11.80 6.27
CA LYS A 165 -5.17 -11.32 6.57
C LYS A 165 -4.63 -10.61 5.33
N PHE A 166 -4.13 -9.40 5.50
CA PHE A 166 -3.65 -8.55 4.40
C PHE A 166 -2.13 -8.43 4.44
N ASN A 167 -1.47 -9.58 4.31
CA ASN A 167 -0.02 -9.63 4.34
C ASN A 167 0.57 -10.61 3.31
N SER A 168 1.74 -10.28 2.77
CA SER A 168 2.46 -11.15 1.85
C SER A 168 3.95 -10.85 1.88
N GLY A 169 4.77 -11.87 2.14
CA GLY A 169 6.23 -11.76 1.98
C GLY A 169 6.70 -11.72 0.53
N VAL A 170 5.87 -12.18 -0.42
CA VAL A 170 6.23 -12.27 -1.84
C VAL A 170 5.90 -10.97 -2.59
N PHE A 171 4.77 -10.35 -2.22
CA PHE A 171 4.18 -9.24 -2.95
C PHE A 171 4.26 -7.92 -2.19
N ASN A 172 3.87 -7.91 -0.90
CA ASN A 172 3.77 -6.65 -0.15
C ASN A 172 5.15 -6.19 0.35
N ALA A 173 6.03 -7.10 0.74
CA ALA A 173 7.37 -6.77 1.25
C ALA A 173 8.43 -6.65 0.14
N ARG A 174 8.07 -6.05 -1.00
CA ARG A 174 8.98 -5.90 -2.14
C ARG A 174 9.82 -4.65 -2.02
N ASN A 175 11.11 -4.78 -2.35
CA ASN A 175 12.03 -3.65 -2.41
C ASN A 175 11.91 -2.95 -3.77
N ASP A 176 10.80 -2.26 -3.99
CA ASP A 176 10.53 -1.47 -5.19
C ASP A 176 9.99 -0.07 -4.83
N ASP A 177 9.59 0.72 -5.82
CA ASP A 177 9.08 2.09 -5.61
C ASP A 177 7.57 2.12 -5.23
N TYR A 178 6.94 0.97 -5.03
CA TYR A 178 5.51 0.87 -4.74
C TYR A 178 5.22 0.35 -3.32
N HIS A 179 6.20 -0.27 -2.66
CA HIS A 179 6.06 -0.87 -1.34
C HIS A 179 7.13 -0.36 -0.34
N ASP A 180 6.88 -0.49 0.97
CA ASP A 180 7.77 -0.09 2.09
C ASP A 180 8.57 -1.24 2.68
N ASP A 181 8.72 -2.34 1.95
CA ASP A 181 9.33 -3.57 2.45
C ASP A 181 8.55 -4.22 3.63
N ASN A 182 7.34 -3.74 3.96
CA ASN A 182 6.50 -4.33 4.99
C ASN A 182 5.64 -5.45 4.40
N LYS A 183 5.50 -6.55 5.15
CA LYS A 183 4.58 -7.63 4.76
C LYS A 183 3.13 -7.17 4.81
N SER A 184 2.78 -6.21 5.66
CA SER A 184 1.41 -5.69 5.81
C SER A 184 1.09 -4.66 4.73
N MET A 185 -0.11 -4.74 4.14
CA MET A 185 -0.60 -3.71 3.21
C MET A 185 -0.90 -2.38 3.90
N SER A 186 -0.96 -1.30 3.11
CA SER A 186 -1.46 -0.01 3.61
C SER A 186 -2.93 -0.08 4.02
N GLU A 187 -3.36 0.83 4.89
CA GLU A 187 -4.78 0.95 5.27
C GLU A 187 -5.69 1.22 4.06
N GLY A 188 -5.22 2.02 3.09
CA GLY A 188 -5.96 2.34 1.87
C GLY A 188 -6.21 1.11 1.00
N GLU A 189 -5.18 0.30 0.76
CA GLU A 189 -5.32 -0.97 0.02
C GLU A 189 -6.22 -1.97 0.76
N ILE A 190 -6.04 -2.10 2.09
CA ILE A 190 -6.88 -2.97 2.90
C ILE A 190 -8.35 -2.56 2.78
N TYR A 191 -8.64 -1.26 2.86
CA TYR A 191 -9.99 -0.75 2.75
C TYR A 191 -10.59 -1.03 1.37
N LEU A 192 -9.84 -0.78 0.30
CA LEU A 192 -10.24 -1.07 -1.07
C LEU A 192 -10.59 -2.55 -1.28
N ILE A 193 -9.71 -3.46 -0.83
CA ILE A 193 -9.93 -4.89 -0.96
C ILE A 193 -11.11 -5.33 -0.10
N LYS A 194 -11.23 -4.87 1.15
CA LYS A 194 -12.39 -5.18 2.01
C LYS A 194 -13.71 -4.74 1.38
N TYR A 195 -13.73 -3.58 0.74
CA TYR A 195 -14.90 -3.11 0.01
C TYR A 195 -15.26 -4.04 -1.15
N ALA A 196 -14.29 -4.41 -1.99
CA ALA A 196 -14.49 -5.37 -3.07
C ALA A 196 -14.98 -6.73 -2.55
N LEU A 197 -14.38 -7.24 -1.47
CA LEU A 197 -14.77 -8.51 -0.87
C LEU A 197 -16.22 -8.46 -0.35
N LYS A 198 -16.59 -7.40 0.36
CA LYS A 198 -17.94 -7.25 0.91
C LYS A 198 -18.99 -7.08 -0.19
N GLU A 199 -18.76 -6.15 -1.12
CA GLU A 199 -19.77 -5.75 -2.09
C GLU A 199 -19.88 -6.73 -3.26
N LEU A 200 -18.78 -7.38 -3.65
CA LEU A 200 -18.77 -8.34 -4.76
C LEU A 200 -18.63 -9.78 -4.31
N PHE A 201 -17.56 -10.11 -3.57
CA PHE A 201 -17.12 -11.50 -3.40
C PHE A 201 -18.04 -12.33 -2.50
N ILE A 202 -18.23 -11.87 -1.26
CA ILE A 202 -18.98 -12.59 -0.22
C ILE A 202 -20.45 -12.77 -0.62
N ASN A 203 -21.00 -11.81 -1.37
CA ASN A 203 -22.38 -11.84 -1.85
C ASN A 203 -22.52 -12.44 -3.25
N ASP A 204 -21.47 -13.02 -3.82
CA ASP A 204 -21.43 -13.64 -5.16
C ASP A 204 -21.85 -12.73 -6.33
N LYS A 205 -21.99 -11.41 -6.12
CA LYS A 205 -22.39 -10.45 -7.16
C LYS A 205 -21.37 -10.37 -8.29
N TRP A 206 -20.11 -10.74 -8.03
CA TRP A 206 -19.07 -10.74 -9.05
C TRP A 206 -19.37 -11.66 -10.23
N LYS A 207 -20.16 -12.71 -10.05
CA LYS A 207 -20.53 -13.66 -11.11
C LYS A 207 -21.33 -13.02 -12.23
N THR A 208 -22.07 -11.94 -11.94
CA THR A 208 -22.88 -11.21 -12.93
C THR A 208 -22.36 -9.80 -13.19
N ASN A 209 -21.83 -9.14 -12.17
CA ASN A 209 -21.18 -7.84 -12.30
C ASN A 209 -19.85 -7.82 -11.53
N PRO A 210 -18.74 -8.25 -12.16
CA PRO A 210 -17.45 -8.43 -11.48
C PRO A 210 -16.73 -7.12 -11.15
N THR A 211 -17.25 -5.96 -11.55
CA THR A 211 -16.53 -4.68 -11.45
C THR A 211 -17.23 -3.70 -10.52
N LEU A 212 -16.46 -3.05 -9.65
CA LEU A 212 -16.89 -1.87 -8.91
C LEU A 212 -16.04 -0.65 -9.23
N SER A 213 -16.69 0.51 -9.27
CA SER A 213 -16.01 1.80 -9.33
C SER A 213 -15.51 2.20 -7.95
N VAL A 214 -14.26 2.67 -7.90
CA VAL A 214 -13.64 3.24 -6.68
C VAL A 214 -14.26 4.60 -6.34
N LEU A 215 -14.92 5.28 -7.30
CA LEU A 215 -15.59 6.56 -7.04
C LEU A 215 -16.72 6.45 -6.00
N ASN A 216 -17.30 5.26 -5.84
CA ASN A 216 -18.40 4.98 -4.92
C ASN A 216 -17.94 4.58 -3.51
N LEU A 217 -16.62 4.51 -3.27
CA LEU A 217 -16.09 4.36 -1.91
C LEU A 217 -16.40 5.65 -1.14
N ASP A 218 -17.01 5.50 0.04
CA ASP A 218 -17.31 6.63 0.92
C ASP A 218 -16.02 7.37 1.30
N ARG A 219 -15.81 8.51 0.63
CA ARG A 219 -14.64 9.37 0.81
C ARG A 219 -14.67 10.15 2.11
N SER A 220 -15.70 10.07 2.94
CA SER A 220 -15.72 10.81 4.23
C SER A 220 -14.62 10.37 5.21
N ARG A 221 -13.93 9.24 4.92
CA ARG A 221 -12.79 8.74 5.69
C ARG A 221 -11.41 8.97 5.05
N TYR A 222 -11.33 9.56 3.84
CA TYR A 222 -10.08 9.84 3.12
C TYR A 222 -10.15 11.16 2.32
N ASP A 223 -9.05 11.87 2.14
CA ASP A 223 -9.01 13.17 1.44
C ASP A 223 -9.58 13.04 0.00
N PRO A 224 -10.65 13.78 -0.38
CA PRO A 224 -11.45 13.53 -1.59
C PRO A 224 -10.77 13.78 -2.94
N GLY A 225 -9.45 14.07 -2.98
CA GLY A 225 -8.70 14.40 -4.20
C GLY A 225 -8.06 13.23 -4.95
N ASP A 226 -7.80 12.09 -4.30
CA ASP A 226 -6.93 11.05 -4.87
C ASP A 226 -7.65 9.72 -5.07
N CYS A 227 -7.69 9.23 -6.31
CA CYS A 227 -7.82 7.79 -6.56
C CYS A 227 -6.68 7.13 -5.80
N LEU A 228 -6.93 6.19 -4.87
CA LEU A 228 -5.91 5.57 -3.99
C LEU A 228 -4.60 5.37 -4.77
N PRO A 229 -3.66 6.32 -4.67
CA PRO A 229 -2.48 6.28 -5.51
C PRO A 229 -1.63 5.22 -4.84
N ILE A 230 -1.37 4.14 -5.56
CA ILE A 230 -0.37 3.19 -5.11
C ILE A 230 0.95 3.82 -5.47
N GLN A 231 1.39 4.70 -4.59
CA GLN A 231 2.67 5.37 -4.65
C GLN A 231 3.34 5.21 -3.29
N ASN A 232 4.62 4.82 -3.35
CA ASN A 232 5.63 5.02 -2.32
C ASN A 232 5.07 4.98 -0.90
N HIS A 233 4.89 3.78 -0.36
CA HIS A 233 5.00 3.73 1.08
C HIS A 233 6.40 4.25 1.46
N PRO A 234 6.53 5.26 2.34
CA PRO A 234 7.82 5.86 2.63
C PRO A 234 8.75 4.80 3.23
N LYS A 235 9.79 4.42 2.47
CA LYS A 235 10.85 3.54 2.98
C LYS A 235 11.54 4.25 4.14
N SER A 236 11.48 3.65 5.33
CA SER A 236 12.29 4.12 6.43
C SER A 236 13.74 3.71 6.20
N THR A 237 14.53 4.56 5.55
CA THR A 237 15.98 4.35 5.44
C THR A 237 16.63 4.65 6.80
N VAL A 238 17.02 3.59 7.52
CA VAL A 238 18.00 3.70 8.59
C VAL A 238 19.38 3.70 7.93
N ASN A 239 20.02 4.87 7.83
CA ASN A 239 21.45 4.90 7.53
C ASN A 239 22.18 4.26 8.72
N SER A 240 22.59 3.00 8.55
CA SER A 240 23.58 2.37 9.41
C SER A 240 24.97 2.83 8.98
N ASP A 241 25.29 4.10 9.26
CA ASP A 241 26.67 4.55 9.33
C ASP A 241 27.15 4.36 10.78
N THR A 242 27.69 3.17 11.04
CA THR A 242 28.60 2.93 12.16
C THR A 242 29.95 2.57 11.57
N ARG A 243 30.88 3.52 11.65
CA ARG A 243 32.29 3.22 11.94
C ARG A 243 32.47 3.22 13.45
#